data_AF-A0A2H3CM54-F1
#
_entry.id   AF-A0A2H3CM54-F1
#
_cell.length_a   1.000
_cell.length_b   1.000
_cell.length_c   1.000
_cell.angle_alpha   90.00
_cell.angle_beta   90.00
_cell.angle_gamma   90.00
#
_symmetry.space_group_name_H-M   'P 1'
#
loop_
_entity.id
_entity.type
_entity.pdbx_description
1 polymer ?
#
loop_
_entity_poly.entity_id
_entity_poly.type
_entity_poly.pdbx_seq_one_letter_code
_entity_poly.pdbx_strand_id
1 'polypeptide(L)' 'GSGRWVTHGGQGLPMDIGKLHAEGRCFQCHEKGHLGKDCLMKKDHKDIRSIIAEQEKIMESKVEE' A
#
# COMPACT_ATOMS: atom_id res chain seq x y z
N GLY A 1 8.90 -12.10 -26.92
CA GLY A 1 8.09 -12.31 -25.72
C GLY A 1 8.00 -11.00 -24.97
N SER A 2 6.82 -10.38 -24.95
CA SER A 2 6.56 -9.11 -24.25
C SER A 2 6.57 -9.33 -22.74
N GLY A 3 7.70 -8.96 -22.12
CA GLY A 3 7.95 -9.04 -20.69
C GLY A 3 6.88 -8.29 -19.90
N ARG A 4 6.10 -9.09 -19.18
CA ARG A 4 4.96 -8.75 -18.35
C ARG A 4 5.38 -7.84 -17.18
N TRP A 5 4.68 -6.72 -17.07
CA TRP A 5 4.67 -5.65 -16.07
C TRP A 5 5.32 -5.93 -14.69
N VAL A 6 6.20 -5.03 -14.25
CA VAL A 6 6.65 -4.92 -12.86
C VAL A 6 5.84 -3.83 -12.18
N THR A 7 4.76 -4.19 -11.48
CA THR A 7 3.98 -3.24 -10.69
C THR A 7 4.39 -3.34 -9.23
N HIS A 8 5.18 -2.36 -8.78
CA HIS A 8 5.42 -2.14 -7.35
C HIS A 8 4.24 -1.35 -6.77
N GLY A 9 3.25 -2.10 -6.30
CA GLY A 9 1.97 -1.62 -5.80
C GLY A 9 0.89 -2.68 -5.99
N GLY A 10 0.92 -3.73 -5.16
CA GLY A 10 0.08 -4.93 -5.28
C GLY A 10 0.90 -6.23 -5.22
N GLN A 11 0.24 -7.40 -5.37
CA GLN A 11 0.84 -8.75 -5.31
C GLN A 11 1.77 -9.05 -6.53
N GLY A 12 2.83 -8.27 -6.67
CA GLY A 12 3.96 -8.48 -7.59
C GLY A 12 5.24 -8.73 -6.79
N LEU A 13 6.28 -9.26 -7.45
CA LEU A 13 7.57 -9.75 -6.92
C LEU A 13 7.94 -9.26 -5.49
N PRO A 14 8.31 -10.19 -4.58
CA PRO A 14 8.62 -9.83 -3.20
C PRO A 14 9.76 -8.82 -3.16
N MET A 15 9.59 -7.76 -2.36
CA MET A 15 10.67 -6.82 -2.09
C MET A 15 11.74 -7.49 -1.24
N ASP A 16 13.01 -7.25 -1.56
CA ASP A 16 14.13 -7.72 -0.74
C ASP A 16 14.30 -6.79 0.47
N ILE A 17 13.65 -7.16 1.57
CA ILE A 17 13.66 -6.40 2.83
C ILE A 17 15.08 -6.33 3.40
N GLY A 18 15.88 -7.39 3.25
CA GLY A 18 17.25 -7.43 3.75
C GLY A 18 18.13 -6.42 3.03
N LYS A 19 18.03 -6.37 1.70
CA LYS A 19 18.73 -5.40 0.87
C LYS A 19 18.28 -3.96 1.18
N LEU A 20 16.98 -3.70 1.25
CA LEU A 20 16.46 -2.36 1.58
C LEU A 20 16.92 -1.88 2.96
N HIS A 21 16.94 -2.77 3.96
CA HIS A 21 17.41 -2.45 5.30
C HIS A 21 18.93 -2.15 5.31
N ALA A 22 19.73 -2.98 4.64
CA ALA A 22 21.18 -2.77 4.53
C ALA A 22 21.53 -1.46 3.80
N GLU A 23 20.73 -1.06 2.81
CA GLU A 23 20.93 0.17 2.06
C GLU A 23 20.29 1.40 2.73
N GLY A 24 19.64 1.21 3.90
CA GLY A 24 18.98 2.28 4.65
C GLY A 24 17.82 2.94 3.90
N ARG A 25 17.11 2.16 3.08
CA ARG A 25 15.99 2.64 2.26
C ARG A 25 14.65 2.33 2.90
N CYS A 26 13.72 3.26 2.76
CA CYS A 26 12.36 3.15 3.22
C CYS A 26 11.62 1.98 2.55
N PHE A 27 10.96 1.13 3.34
CA PHE A 27 10.20 -0.02 2.81
C PHE A 27 8.92 0.37 2.04
N GLN A 28 8.51 1.63 2.13
CA GLN A 28 7.28 2.14 1.50
C GLN A 28 7.57 2.91 0.21
N CYS A 29 8.56 3.82 0.22
CA CYS A 29 8.91 4.67 -0.94
C CYS A 29 10.31 4.39 -1.53
N HIS A 30 11.11 3.54 -0.90
CA HIS A 30 12.49 3.22 -1.29
C HIS A 30 13.48 4.40 -1.27
N GLU A 31 13.17 5.51 -0.62
CA GLU A 31 14.11 6.61 -0.42
C GLU A 31 15.00 6.38 0.81
N LYS A 32 16.19 6.99 0.82
CA LYS A 32 17.12 6.91 1.96
C LYS A 32 16.77 7.93 3.04
N GLY A 33 17.27 7.69 4.25
CA GLY A 33 17.23 8.64 5.36
C GLY A 33 16.03 8.49 6.30
N HIS A 34 15.07 7.63 5.95
CA HIS A 34 13.95 7.26 6.83
C HIS A 34 13.52 5.81 6.59
N LEU A 35 12.86 5.22 7.58
CA LEU A 35 12.24 3.90 7.45
C LEU A 35 10.73 4.05 7.19
N GLY A 36 10.05 2.97 6.79
CA GLY A 36 8.62 3.01 6.45
C GLY A 36 7.72 3.64 7.54
N LYS A 37 8.12 3.52 8.82
CA LYS A 37 7.43 4.16 9.95
C LYS A 37 7.47 5.69 9.93
N ASP A 38 8.52 6.27 9.35
CA ASP A 38 8.77 7.72 9.29
C ASP A 38 8.57 8.28 7.88
N CYS A 39 8.18 7.43 6.93
CA CYS A 39 7.86 7.85 5.57
C CYS A 39 6.76 8.90 5.61
N LEU A 40 6.93 10.04 4.95
CA LEU A 40 5.85 11.04 4.86
C LEU A 40 4.81 10.66 3.80
N MET A 41 5.19 9.81 2.85
CA MET A 41 4.33 9.25 1.81
C MET A 41 3.55 8.01 2.28
N LYS A 42 3.22 7.93 3.59
CA LYS A 42 2.38 6.82 4.08
C LYS A 42 1.07 6.88 3.33
N LYS A 43 0.72 5.79 2.66
CA LYS A 43 -0.64 5.65 2.15
C LYS A 43 -1.54 5.52 3.36
N ASP A 44 -2.62 6.29 3.45
CA ASP A 44 -3.58 6.16 4.53
C ASP A 44 -4.12 4.72 4.51
N HIS A 45 -3.64 3.91 5.44
CA HIS A 45 -4.11 2.54 5.58
C HIS A 45 -5.45 2.62 6.30
N LYS A 46 -6.54 2.54 5.53
CA LYS A 46 -7.87 2.39 6.10
C LYS A 46 -8.00 0.98 6.69
N ASP A 47 -8.42 0.89 7.93
CA ASP A 47 -8.74 -0.39 8.54
C ASP A 47 -9.87 -1.07 7.77
N ILE A 48 -9.75 -2.40 7.59
CA ILE A 48 -10.72 -3.19 6.82
C ILE A 48 -12.14 -3.02 7.38
N ARG A 49 -12.27 -2.92 8.71
CA ARG A 49 -13.57 -2.66 9.37
C ARG A 49 -14.17 -1.32 8.93
N SER A 50 -13.36 -0.28 8.81
CA SER A 50 -13.80 1.03 8.34
C SER A 50 -14.23 1.00 6.87
N ILE A 51 -13.50 0.24 6.04
CA ILE A 51 -13.87 0.05 4.62
C ILE A 51 -15.22 -0.65 4.51
N ILE A 52 -15.45 -1.72 5.28
CA ILE A 52 -16.72 -2.46 5.26
C ILE A 52 -17.87 -1.55 5.71
N ALA A 53 -17.71 -0.84 6.83
CA ALA A 53 -18.73 0.08 7.33
C ALA A 53 -19.06 1.21 6.32
N GLU A 54 -18.05 1.74 5.63
CA GLU A 54 -18.24 2.75 4.57
C GLU A 54 -19.02 2.15 3.39
N GLN A 55 -18.73 0.91 2.98
CA GLN A 55 -19.45 0.24 1.89
C GLN A 55 -20.89 -0.12 2.25
N GLU A 56 -21.17 -0.56 3.47
CA GLU A 56 -22.53 -0.84 3.95
C GLU A 56 -23.39 0.42 3.93
N LYS A 57 -22.84 1.55 4.41
CA LYS A 57 -23.51 2.85 4.37
C LYS A 57 -23.81 3.32 2.95
N ILE A 58 -22.86 3.13 2.02
CA ILE A 58 -23.05 3.47 0.60
C ILE A 58 -24.15 2.59 -0.02
N MET A 59 -24.17 1.30 0.32
CA MET A 59 -25.15 0.35 -0.21
C MET A 59 -26.56 0.64 0.30
N GLU A 60 -26.71 1.00 1.58
CA GLU A 60 -27.99 1.37 2.18
C GLU A 60 -28.56 2.64 1.53
N SER A 61 -27.72 3.66 1.32
CA SER A 61 -28.12 4.89 0.62
C SER A 61 -28.48 4.71 -0.87
N LYS A 62 -28.14 3.56 -1.47
CA LYS A 62 -28.46 3.26 -2.88
C LYS A 62 -29.73 2.41 -3.04
N VAL A 63 -30.28 1.90 -1.95
CA VAL A 63 -31.51 1.08 -1.91
C VAL A 63 -32.75 1.94 -1.64
N GLU A 64 -32.58 3.18 -1.17
CA GLU A 64 -33.67 4.12 -0.84
C GLU A 64 -33.99 5.13 -1.95
N GLU A 65 -33.44 4.98 -3.17
CA GLU A 65 -33.81 5.74 -4.38
C GLU A 65 -34.72 4.92 -5.31
#